data_AF-A0A8T4SC23-F1
#
_entry.id   AF-A0A8T4SC23-F1
#
_cell.length_a   1.000
_cell.length_b   1.000
_cell.length_c   1.000
_cell.angle_alpha   90.00
_cell.angle_beta   90.00
_cell.angle_gamma   90.00
#
_symmetry.space_group_name_H-M   'P 1'
#
loop_
_entity.id
_entity.type
_entity.pdbx_description
1 polymer ?
#
loop_
_entity_poly.entity_id
_entity_poly.type
_entity_poly.pdbx_seq_one_letter_code
_entity_poly.pdbx_strand_id
1 'polypeptide(L)' 'MVLIKENKHQCEECKLWYRDKSWAKKCEAWCKKHQSCNIEITSYAIKHDFTL' A
#
# COMPACT_ATOMS: atom_id res chain seq x y z
N MET A 1 8.57 -1.66 27.00
CA MET A 1 7.99 -0.95 25.84
C MET A 1 8.32 -1.74 24.59
N VAL A 2 7.36 -2.46 24.01
CA VAL A 2 7.58 -3.19 22.76
C VAL A 2 7.39 -2.20 21.62
N LEU A 3 8.48 -1.83 20.94
CA LEU A 3 8.40 -1.11 19.67
C LEU A 3 7.88 -2.09 18.63
N ILE A 4 6.56 -2.17 18.48
CA ILE A 4 5.94 -2.86 17.35
C ILE A 4 6.37 -2.07 16.10
N LYS A 5 7.45 -2.50 15.44
CA LYS A 5 7.80 -2.00 14.11
C LYS A 5 6.61 -2.35 13.20
N GLU A 6 5.74 -1.38 12.95
CA GLU A 6 4.69 -1.52 11.96
C GLU A 6 5.38 -1.65 10.60
N ASN A 7 5.64 -2.89 10.17
CA ASN A 7 6.21 -3.22 8.85
C ASN A 7 5.15 -2.95 7.76
N LYS A 8 4.73 -1.70 7.62
CA LYS A 8 3.89 -1.25 6.52
C LYS A 8 4.81 -0.97 5.33
N HIS A 9 4.39 -1.40 4.16
CA HIS A 9 5.10 -1.21 2.92
C HIS A 9 4.33 -0.21 2.06
N GLN A 10 4.99 0.85 1.60
CA GLN A 10 4.36 1.88 0.78
C GLN A 10 4.67 1.64 -0.69
N CYS A 11 3.67 1.85 -1.56
CA CYS A 11 3.92 1.99 -3.00
C CYS A 11 4.54 3.37 -3.27
N GLU A 12 5.68 3.42 -3.97
CA GLU A 12 6.37 4.69 -4.23
C GLU A 12 5.61 5.60 -5.21
N GLU A 13 4.78 5.02 -6.09
CA GLU A 13 4.03 5.74 -7.13
C GLU A 13 2.74 6.36 -6.59
N CYS A 14 1.87 5.55 -5.97
CA CYS A 14 0.56 6.01 -5.51
C CYS A 14 0.49 6.32 -4.01
N LYS A 15 1.59 6.12 -3.28
CA LYS A 15 1.73 6.39 -1.84
C LYS A 15 0.78 5.61 -0.92
N LEU A 16 0.10 4.58 -1.43
CA LEU A 16 -0.72 3.69 -0.62
C LEU A 16 0.15 2.79 0.27
N TRP A 17 -0.31 2.60 1.51
CA TRP A 17 0.34 1.73 2.49
C TRP A 17 -0.31 0.36 2.52
N TYR A 18 0.51 -0.67 2.62
CA TYR A 18 0.11 -2.08 2.64
C TYR A 18 0.70 -2.78 3.86
N ARG A 19 -0.03 -3.75 4.40
CA ARG A 19 0.47 -4.58 5.50
C ARG A 19 1.56 -5.54 5.03
N ASP A 20 1.46 -6.02 3.80
CA ASP A 20 2.38 -6.98 3.23
C ASP A 20 3.22 -6.38 2.10
N LYS A 21 4.51 -6.71 2.10
CA LYS A 21 5.45 -6.32 1.04
C LYS A 21 5.00 -6.82 -0.33
N SER A 22 4.34 -7.97 -0.38
CA SER A 22 3.81 -8.54 -1.62
C SER A 22 2.75 -7.65 -2.25
N TRP A 23 1.87 -7.04 -1.45
CA TRP A 23 0.86 -6.12 -1.94
C TRP A 23 1.46 -4.80 -2.43
N ALA A 24 2.40 -4.23 -1.67
CA ALA A 24 3.14 -3.05 -2.11
C ALA A 24 3.87 -3.28 -3.43
N LYS A 25 4.61 -4.40 -3.57
CA LYS A 25 5.30 -4.76 -4.82
C LYS A 25 4.34 -4.93 -6.00
N LYS A 26 3.19 -5.60 -5.79
CA LYS A 26 2.16 -5.74 -6.82
C LYS A 26 1.62 -4.37 -7.25
N CYS A 27 1.36 -3.49 -6.28
CA CYS A 27 0.91 -2.13 -6.55
C CYS A 27 1.94 -1.34 -7.36
N GLU A 28 3.21 -1.36 -6.95
CA GLU A 28 4.29 -0.68 -7.67
C GLU A 28 4.47 -1.20 -9.10
N ALA A 29 4.46 -2.53 -9.28
CA ALA A 29 4.58 -3.13 -10.61
C ALA A 29 3.41 -2.74 -11.53
N TRP A 30 2.20 -2.68 -10.97
CA TRP A 30 1.03 -2.24 -11.72
C TRP A 30 1.10 -0.74 -12.06
N CYS A 31 1.38 0.11 -11.08
CA CYS A 31 1.50 1.55 -11.28
C CYS A 31 2.56 1.86 -12.35
N LYS A 32 3.75 1.26 -12.26
CA LYS A 32 4.85 1.53 -13.22
C LYS A 32 4.50 1.10 -14.64
N LYS A 33 3.69 0.05 -14.79
CA LYS A 33 3.29 -0.48 -16.10
C LYS A 33 2.11 0.25 -16.72
N HIS A 34 1.11 0.63 -15.91
CA HIS A 34 -0.17 1.15 -16.37
C HIS A 34 -0.38 2.64 -16.06
N GLN A 35 0.55 3.28 -15.35
CA GLN A 35 0.48 4.67 -14.85
C GLN A 35 -0.85 4.99 -14.14
N SER A 36 -1.43 3.98 -13.49
CA SER A 36 -2.74 4.02 -12.84
C SER A 36 -2.78 3.05 -11.68
N CYS A 37 -3.70 3.23 -10.74
CA CYS A 37 -3.86 2.30 -9.62
C CYS A 37 -4.86 1.18 -9.97
N ASN A 38 -4.54 -0.06 -9.60
CA ASN A 38 -5.47 -1.18 -9.73
C ASN A 38 -6.42 -1.22 -8.52
N ILE A 39 -7.73 -1.14 -8.76
CA ILE A 39 -8.76 -1.11 -7.71
C ILE A 39 -8.69 -2.35 -6.80
N GLU A 40 -8.48 -3.54 -7.37
CA GLU A 40 -8.35 -4.78 -6.60
C GLU A 40 -7.16 -4.70 -5.63
N ILE A 41 -6.01 -4.22 -6.11
CA ILE A 41 -4.81 -4.05 -5.27
C ILE A 41 -5.04 -2.97 -4.21
N THR A 42 -5.65 -1.83 -4.56
CA THR A 42 -5.94 -0.76 -3.61
C THR A 42 -6.90 -1.17 -2.50
N SER A 43 -7.74 -2.19 -2.71
CA SER A 43 -8.65 -2.72 -1.68
C SER A 43 -7.89 -3.32 -0.47
N TYR A 44 -6.67 -3.81 -0.69
CA TYR A 44 -5.78 -4.32 0.36
C TYR A 44 -4.93 -3.23 1.02
N ALA A 45 -5.06 -1.98 0.58
CA ALA A 45 -4.37 -0.88 1.22
C ALA A 45 -4.94 -0.67 2.64
N ILE A 46 -4.05 -0.33 3.56
CA ILE A 46 -4.42 0.05 4.91
C ILE A 46 -5.12 1.42 4.79
N LYS A 47 -6.44 1.41 4.94
CA LYS A 47 -7.19 2.65 5.12
C LYS A 47 -6.77 3.27 6.44
N HIS A 48 -6.16 4.45 6.39
CA HIS A 48 -6.22 5.34 7.53
C HIS A 48 -7.66 5.85 7.57
N ASP A 49 -8.48 5.25 8.43
CA ASP A 49 -9.77 5.83 8.77
C ASP A 49 -9.48 7.13 9.50
N PHE A 50 -9.54 8.25 8.76
CA PHE A 50 -9.62 9.56 9.37
C PHE A 50 -11.10 9.83 9.56
N THR A 51 -11.66 9.28 10.63
CA THR A 51 -12.98 9.68 11.10
C THR A 51 -12.86 11.16 11.50
N LEU A 52 -13.57 12.04 10.77
CA LEU A 52 -13.67 13.48 11.02
C LEU A 52 -15.13 13.78 11.38
#